data_AF-A0A3D4XQ51-F1
#
_entry.id   AF-A0A3D4XQ51-F1
#
_cell.length_a   1.000
_cell.length_b   1.000
_cell.length_c   1.000
_cell.angle_alpha   90.00
_cell.angle_beta   90.00
_cell.angle_gamma   90.00
#
_symmetry.space_group_name_H-M   'P 1'
#
loop_
_entity.id
_entity.type
_entity.pdbx_description
1 polymer ?
#
loop_
_entity_poly.entity_id
_entity_poly.type
_entity_poly.pdbx_seq_one_letter_code
_entity_poly.pdbx_strand_id
1 'polypeptide(L)'
;IPVMDGEFLAEATTGQVDAVGGGNFLVLAQSQPQALAACEAAIEEMKKIPNVIMPFPGGVVRSGSKVGSKYKTLNASTNDAFCPTLKGATKKTDLSPDIESVMEIVIDGLTKEDIDKAMRVGIQAVCDLGSANGIQRISAGNYGGKLGPFHFHLQEIMA
;
A
#
# COMPACT_ATOMS: atom_id res chain seq x y z
N ILE A 1 -4.89 37.28 7.25
CA ILE A 1 -3.92 37.86 6.27
C ILE A 1 -4.74 38.38 5.09
N PRO A 2 -4.67 39.68 4.75
CA PRO A 2 -5.44 40.25 3.64
C PRO A 2 -5.10 39.59 2.30
N VAL A 3 -6.11 39.21 1.53
CA VAL A 3 -6.02 38.53 0.22
C VAL A 3 -7.14 39.01 -0.72
N MET A 4 -7.07 38.70 -2.02
CA MET A 4 -8.02 39.23 -3.01
C MET A 4 -9.49 38.81 -2.76
N ASP A 5 -9.72 37.65 -2.17
CA ASP A 5 -11.04 37.14 -1.81
C ASP A 5 -11.50 37.56 -0.40
N GLY A 6 -10.66 38.25 0.37
CA GLY A 6 -10.98 38.74 1.71
C GLY A 6 -9.81 38.56 2.68
N GLU A 7 -9.94 37.62 3.61
CA GLU A 7 -8.94 37.36 4.64
C GLU A 7 -8.63 35.86 4.76
N PHE A 8 -7.35 35.52 4.70
CA PHE A 8 -6.84 34.19 5.02
C PHE A 8 -6.67 34.06 6.54
N LEU A 9 -7.50 33.23 7.17
CA LEU A 9 -7.40 32.87 8.58
C LEU A 9 -6.54 31.61 8.72
N ALA A 10 -5.52 31.66 9.58
CA ALA A 10 -4.63 30.55 9.88
C ALA A 10 -4.21 30.57 11.35
N GLU A 11 -3.99 29.38 11.91
CA GLU A 11 -3.41 29.24 13.25
C GLU A 11 -1.93 29.66 13.24
N ALA A 12 -1.45 30.21 14.38
CA ALA A 12 -0.05 30.62 14.51
C ALA A 12 0.91 29.42 14.63
N THR A 13 0.42 28.26 15.07
CA THR A 13 1.18 27.03 15.27
C THR A 13 0.33 25.82 14.89
N THR A 14 0.97 24.69 14.60
CA THR A 14 0.31 23.41 14.31
C THR A 14 1.03 22.30 15.06
N GLY A 15 0.28 21.33 15.58
CA GLY A 15 0.86 20.18 16.30
C GLY A 15 1.64 19.26 15.37
N GLN A 16 2.78 18.77 15.87
CA GLN A 16 3.56 17.70 15.25
C GLN A 16 3.74 16.58 16.28
N VAL A 17 3.61 15.34 15.81
CA VAL A 17 3.89 14.13 16.60
C VAL A 17 4.76 13.19 15.79
N ASP A 18 5.48 12.30 16.48
CA ASP A 18 6.07 11.15 15.81
C ASP A 18 4.95 10.23 15.31
N ALA A 19 5.07 9.76 14.08
CA ALA A 19 4.07 8.96 13.39
C ALA A 19 4.74 7.80 12.66
N VAL A 20 3.93 6.89 12.14
CA VAL A 20 4.39 5.69 11.44
C VAL A 20 4.06 5.79 9.96
N GLY A 21 5.04 5.55 9.10
CA GLY A 21 4.85 5.52 7.65
C GLY A 21 5.23 4.18 7.05
N GLY A 22 4.56 3.81 5.95
CA GLY A 22 4.94 2.65 5.14
C GLY A 22 4.29 1.31 5.53
N GLY A 23 3.23 1.32 6.35
CA GLY A 23 2.36 0.15 6.46
C GLY A 23 1.79 -0.18 5.08
N ASN A 24 1.74 -1.45 4.69
CA ASN A 24 1.29 -1.80 3.34
C ASN A 24 0.73 -3.21 3.22
N PHE A 25 -0.06 -3.42 2.18
CA PHE A 25 -0.39 -4.74 1.67
C PHE A 25 -0.50 -4.72 0.15
N LEU A 26 -0.32 -5.90 -0.46
CA LEU A 26 -0.35 -6.15 -1.88
C LEU A 26 -1.62 -6.92 -2.24
N VAL A 27 -2.32 -6.49 -3.29
CA VAL A 27 -3.42 -7.19 -3.92
C VAL A 27 -2.94 -7.81 -5.22
N LEU A 28 -3.04 -9.14 -5.33
CA LEU A 28 -2.59 -9.89 -6.49
C LEU A 28 -3.80 -10.51 -7.18
N ALA A 29 -4.01 -10.16 -8.45
CA ALA A 29 -5.21 -10.52 -9.20
C ALA A 29 -4.91 -11.03 -10.62
N GLN A 30 -5.93 -11.63 -11.23
CA GLN A 30 -5.87 -12.20 -12.59
C GLN A 30 -5.91 -11.16 -13.71
N SER A 31 -6.18 -9.89 -13.40
CA SER A 31 -6.12 -8.80 -14.37
C SER A 31 -5.94 -7.45 -13.69
N GLN A 32 -5.48 -6.46 -14.46
CA GLN A 32 -5.30 -5.10 -13.96
C GLN A 32 -6.61 -4.43 -13.50
N PRO A 33 -7.74 -4.53 -14.23
CA PRO A 33 -9.00 -3.96 -13.76
C PRO A 33 -9.49 -4.57 -12.45
N GLN A 34 -9.29 -5.89 -12.25
CA GLN A 34 -9.67 -6.57 -11.01
C GLN A 34 -8.80 -6.14 -9.83
N ALA A 35 -7.48 -6.01 -10.01
CA ALA A 35 -6.60 -5.48 -8.97
C ALA A 35 -6.99 -4.05 -8.58
N LEU A 36 -7.27 -3.19 -9.58
CA LEU A 36 -7.66 -1.81 -9.34
C LEU A 36 -8.99 -1.72 -8.59
N ALA A 37 -10.02 -2.41 -9.06
CA ALA A 37 -11.34 -2.40 -8.42
C ALA A 37 -11.27 -2.87 -6.96
N ALA A 38 -10.44 -3.88 -6.68
CA ALA A 38 -10.21 -4.35 -5.33
C ALA A 38 -9.49 -3.31 -4.45
N CYS A 39 -8.46 -2.66 -4.98
CA CYS A 39 -7.79 -1.58 -4.26
C CYS A 39 -8.71 -0.38 -4.04
N GLU A 40 -9.53 0.03 -5.01
CA GLU A 40 -10.50 1.12 -4.85
C GLU A 40 -11.52 0.81 -3.76
N ALA A 41 -12.05 -0.42 -3.72
CA ALA A 41 -12.94 -0.86 -2.64
C ALA A 41 -12.27 -0.79 -1.26
N ALA A 42 -11.00 -1.20 -1.15
CA ALA A 42 -10.23 -1.04 0.09
C ALA A 42 -10.06 0.43 0.48
N ILE A 43 -9.71 1.29 -0.46
CA ILE A 43 -9.48 2.72 -0.21
C ILE A 43 -10.75 3.39 0.32
N GLU A 44 -11.93 3.05 -0.19
CA GLU A 44 -13.20 3.60 0.30
C GLU A 44 -13.48 3.23 1.76
N GLU A 45 -13.17 2.00 2.19
CA GLU A 45 -13.30 1.62 3.60
C GLU A 45 -12.21 2.25 4.48
N MET A 46 -10.98 2.31 3.98
CA MET A 46 -9.84 2.85 4.72
C MET A 46 -9.96 4.36 4.96
N LYS A 47 -10.58 5.12 4.05
CA LYS A 47 -10.87 6.56 4.24
C LYS A 47 -11.78 6.86 5.43
N LYS A 48 -12.52 5.86 5.92
CA LYS A 48 -13.40 5.99 7.09
C LYS A 48 -12.62 5.85 8.40
N ILE A 49 -11.37 5.38 8.34
CA ILE A 49 -10.50 5.22 9.50
C ILE A 49 -9.83 6.57 9.81
N PRO A 50 -9.97 7.11 11.03
CA PRO A 50 -9.28 8.33 11.41
C PRO A 50 -7.77 8.11 11.50
N ASN A 51 -7.01 9.20 11.46
CA ASN A 51 -5.57 9.22 11.75
C ASN A 51 -4.68 8.46 10.75
N VAL A 52 -5.21 8.02 9.62
CA VAL A 52 -4.44 7.38 8.54
C VAL A 52 -4.63 8.11 7.22
N ILE A 53 -3.65 7.97 6.34
CA ILE A 53 -3.71 8.40 4.95
C ILE A 53 -3.15 7.31 4.04
N MET A 54 -3.60 7.30 2.78
CA MET A 54 -3.03 6.48 1.72
C MET A 54 -2.40 7.43 0.70
N PRO A 55 -1.10 7.75 0.83
CA PRO A 55 -0.51 8.97 0.26
C PRO A 55 -0.27 8.92 -1.25
N PHE A 56 -0.42 7.75 -1.87
CA PHE A 56 -0.23 7.58 -3.31
C PHE A 56 -1.45 8.08 -4.10
N PRO A 57 -1.32 8.35 -5.42
CA PRO A 57 -2.43 8.81 -6.24
C PRO A 57 -3.63 7.86 -6.18
N GLY A 58 -4.77 8.36 -5.69
CA GLY A 58 -5.97 7.54 -5.45
C GLY A 58 -5.81 6.48 -4.35
N GLY A 59 -4.71 6.51 -3.59
CA GLY A 59 -4.35 5.54 -2.57
C GLY A 59 -3.63 4.28 -3.08
N VAL A 60 -3.38 4.17 -4.40
CA VAL A 60 -2.92 2.92 -5.02
C VAL A 60 -1.54 3.07 -5.67
N VAL A 61 -0.68 2.09 -5.43
CA VAL A 61 0.67 1.99 -5.97
C VAL A 61 0.72 0.93 -7.05
N ARG A 62 1.06 1.35 -8.27
CA ARG A 62 1.25 0.44 -9.42
C ARG A 62 2.71 0.03 -9.66
N SER A 63 3.66 0.77 -9.10
CA SER A 63 5.08 0.66 -9.50
C SER A 63 5.83 -0.42 -8.74
N GLY A 64 5.57 -0.57 -7.43
CA GLY A 64 6.25 -1.49 -6.51
C GLY A 64 7.76 -1.24 -6.44
N SER A 65 8.30 -0.92 -5.26
CA SER A 65 9.73 -0.65 -5.11
C SER A 65 10.44 -1.70 -4.26
N LYS A 66 11.73 -1.89 -4.53
CA LYS A 66 12.66 -2.62 -3.66
C LYS A 66 13.89 -1.75 -3.38
N VAL A 67 14.53 -2.03 -2.24
CA VAL A 67 15.80 -1.38 -1.87
C VAL A 67 16.91 -1.85 -2.81
N GLY A 68 17.72 -0.88 -3.25
CA GLY A 68 18.83 -1.11 -4.17
C GLY A 68 18.39 -1.22 -5.62
N SER A 69 19.39 -1.35 -6.50
CA SER A 69 19.19 -1.40 -7.94
C SER A 69 20.34 -2.12 -8.62
N LYS A 70 20.10 -2.65 -9.82
CA LYS A 70 21.16 -3.08 -10.74
C LYS A 70 22.07 -1.90 -11.13
N TYR A 71 21.53 -0.68 -11.14
CA TYR A 71 22.26 0.55 -11.42
C TYR A 71 22.74 1.18 -10.11
N LYS A 72 24.06 1.28 -9.93
CA LYS A 72 24.70 1.69 -8.66
C LYS A 72 24.27 3.08 -8.14
N THR A 73 23.79 3.95 -9.02
CA THR A 73 23.37 5.32 -8.67
C THR A 73 21.94 5.40 -8.13
N LEU A 74 21.18 4.30 -8.18
CA LEU A 74 19.78 4.28 -7.76
C LEU A 74 19.59 3.55 -6.44
N ASN A 75 19.03 4.25 -5.45
CA ASN A 75 18.75 3.72 -4.11
C ASN A 75 17.53 2.78 -4.07
N ALA A 76 16.63 2.92 -5.02
CA ALA A 76 15.45 2.07 -5.19
C ALA A 76 15.26 1.70 -6.66
N SER A 77 14.65 0.56 -6.90
CA SER A 77 14.27 0.10 -8.25
C SER A 77 12.95 -0.65 -8.20
N THR A 78 12.43 -1.02 -9.37
CA THR A 78 11.21 -1.85 -9.45
C THR A 78 11.41 -3.18 -8.72
N ASN A 79 10.38 -3.62 -8.01
CA ASN A 79 10.37 -4.93 -7.39
C ASN A 79 10.02 -6.02 -8.43
N ASP A 80 11.02 -6.43 -9.20
CA ASP A 80 10.87 -7.38 -10.31
C ASP A 80 10.29 -8.74 -9.90
N ALA A 81 10.41 -9.14 -8.64
CA ALA A 81 9.78 -10.37 -8.13
C ALA A 81 8.25 -10.32 -8.22
N PHE A 82 7.66 -9.12 -8.18
CA PHE A 82 6.22 -8.86 -8.28
C PHE A 82 5.80 -8.24 -9.62
N CYS A 83 6.66 -8.25 -10.65
CA CYS A 83 6.32 -7.76 -11.99
C CYS A 83 5.77 -8.90 -12.88
N PRO A 84 4.46 -8.90 -13.24
CA PRO A 84 3.88 -9.98 -14.04
C PRO A 84 4.57 -10.19 -15.40
N THR A 85 4.99 -9.10 -16.04
CA THR A 85 5.69 -9.13 -17.34
C THR A 85 7.11 -9.67 -17.26
N LEU A 86 7.67 -9.84 -16.06
CA LEU A 86 9.03 -10.33 -15.83
C LEU A 86 9.08 -11.73 -15.21
N LYS A 87 7.93 -12.41 -15.01
CA LYS A 87 7.85 -13.75 -14.39
C LYS A 87 8.89 -14.75 -14.95
N GLY A 88 9.06 -14.80 -16.26
CA GLY A 88 10.00 -15.71 -16.94
C GLY A 88 11.44 -15.19 -17.07
N ALA A 89 11.70 -13.93 -16.73
CA ALA A 89 13.01 -13.28 -16.89
C ALA A 89 13.71 -12.96 -15.56
N THR A 90 12.95 -12.76 -14.48
CA THR A 90 13.54 -12.54 -13.15
C THR A 90 14.17 -13.81 -12.60
N LYS A 91 15.21 -13.67 -11.78
CA LYS A 91 15.86 -14.79 -11.08
C LYS A 91 14.90 -15.49 -10.11
N LYS A 92 13.98 -14.73 -9.51
CA LYS A 92 12.98 -15.23 -8.57
C LYS A 92 11.73 -14.38 -8.70
N THR A 93 10.64 -14.99 -9.15
CA THR A 93 9.31 -14.39 -9.07
C THR A 93 8.61 -14.88 -7.81
N ASP A 94 7.85 -14.00 -7.18
CA ASP A 94 6.94 -14.37 -6.10
C ASP A 94 5.51 -14.59 -6.64
N LEU A 95 5.29 -14.51 -7.96
CA LEU A 95 3.98 -14.62 -8.61
C LEU A 95 3.71 -16.03 -9.13
N SER A 96 2.49 -16.52 -8.95
CA SER A 96 1.99 -17.70 -9.66
C SER A 96 1.65 -17.35 -11.12
N PRO A 97 1.54 -18.37 -12.01
CA PRO A 97 1.29 -18.14 -13.44
C PRO A 97 0.03 -17.31 -13.74
N ASP A 98 -1.01 -17.43 -12.92
CA ASP A 98 -2.32 -16.80 -13.08
C ASP A 98 -2.42 -15.33 -12.60
N ILE A 99 -1.39 -14.81 -11.92
CA ILE A 99 -1.41 -13.43 -11.41
C ILE A 99 -0.91 -12.44 -12.48
N GLU A 100 -1.82 -11.72 -13.13
CA GLU A 100 -1.49 -10.78 -14.20
C GLU A 100 -1.41 -9.32 -13.75
N SER A 101 -1.76 -9.03 -12.49
CA SER A 101 -1.57 -7.70 -11.92
C SER A 101 -1.32 -7.75 -10.43
N VAL A 102 -0.46 -6.84 -9.98
CA VAL A 102 -0.17 -6.59 -8.57
C VAL A 102 -0.32 -5.10 -8.32
N MET A 103 -1.08 -4.74 -7.30
CA MET A 103 -1.18 -3.38 -6.80
C MET A 103 -0.91 -3.36 -5.31
N GLU A 104 -0.36 -2.26 -4.84
CA GLU A 104 0.01 -2.05 -3.44
C GLU A 104 -0.80 -0.89 -2.87
N ILE A 105 -1.21 -1.00 -1.62
CA ILE A 105 -1.73 0.12 -0.84
C ILE A 105 -0.73 0.40 0.27
N VAL A 106 -0.25 1.64 0.33
CA VAL A 106 0.64 2.15 1.39
C VAL A 106 -0.17 3.06 2.30
N ILE A 107 0.13 2.98 3.59
CA ILE A 107 -0.63 3.57 4.69
C ILE A 107 0.37 4.22 5.63
N ASP A 108 0.16 5.51 5.86
CA ASP A 108 0.83 6.26 6.92
C ASP A 108 -0.22 6.60 7.98
N GLY A 109 0.15 6.57 9.26
CA GLY A 109 -0.77 6.82 10.35
C GLY A 109 -0.09 7.36 11.60
N LEU A 110 -0.88 7.99 12.48
CA LEU A 110 -0.35 8.57 13.72
C LEU A 110 0.17 7.49 14.70
N THR A 111 -0.43 6.30 14.68
CA THR A 111 -0.02 5.17 15.52
C THR A 111 0.03 3.87 14.73
N LYS A 112 0.71 2.84 15.28
CA LYS A 112 0.71 1.50 14.69
C LYS A 112 -0.71 0.92 14.67
N GLU A 113 -1.47 1.15 15.73
CA GLU A 113 -2.83 0.65 15.91
C GLU A 113 -3.80 1.25 14.89
N ASP A 114 -3.61 2.52 14.51
CA ASP A 114 -4.39 3.16 13.45
C ASP A 114 -4.11 2.50 12.09
N ILE A 115 -2.85 2.18 11.80
CA ILE A 115 -2.46 1.45 10.60
C ILE A 115 -3.00 0.01 10.63
N ASP A 116 -2.92 -0.71 11.76
CA ASP A 116 -3.45 -2.07 11.89
C ASP A 116 -4.97 -2.10 11.55
N LYS A 117 -5.73 -1.13 12.08
CA LYS A 117 -7.17 -0.99 11.77
C LYS A 117 -7.41 -0.73 10.29
N ALA A 118 -6.65 0.19 9.69
CA ALA A 118 -6.75 0.51 8.27
C ALA A 118 -6.42 -0.70 7.39
N MET A 119 -5.36 -1.44 7.71
CA MET A 119 -4.98 -2.68 7.02
C MET A 119 -6.09 -3.72 7.14
N ARG A 120 -6.66 -3.92 8.33
CA ARG A 120 -7.73 -4.90 8.54
C ARG A 120 -8.95 -4.62 7.68
N VAL A 121 -9.47 -3.38 7.69
CA VAL A 121 -10.67 -3.02 6.91
C VAL A 121 -10.39 -3.05 5.40
N GLY A 122 -9.20 -2.61 4.97
CA GLY A 122 -8.81 -2.65 3.57
C GLY A 122 -8.68 -4.07 3.04
N ILE A 123 -8.01 -4.95 3.78
CA ILE A 123 -7.87 -6.37 3.42
C ILE A 123 -9.23 -7.06 3.44
N GLN A 124 -10.07 -6.79 4.43
CA GLN A 124 -11.43 -7.36 4.48
C GLN A 124 -12.24 -6.95 3.23
N ALA A 125 -12.23 -5.68 2.84
CA ALA A 125 -12.94 -5.21 1.65
C ALA A 125 -12.45 -5.89 0.35
N VAL A 126 -11.14 -6.14 0.24
CA VAL A 126 -10.58 -6.92 -0.88
C VAL A 126 -11.08 -8.37 -0.82
N CYS A 127 -11.02 -9.01 0.35
CA CYS A 127 -11.49 -10.38 0.54
C CYS A 127 -12.99 -10.55 0.28
N ASP A 128 -13.81 -9.54 0.59
CA ASP A 128 -15.27 -9.55 0.38
C ASP A 128 -15.64 -9.58 -1.11
N LEU A 129 -14.83 -8.97 -1.98
CA LEU A 129 -14.96 -9.15 -3.44
C LEU A 129 -14.60 -10.60 -3.84
N GLY A 130 -13.60 -11.18 -3.20
CA GLY A 130 -13.28 -12.60 -3.28
C GLY A 130 -12.71 -13.08 -4.62
N SER A 131 -12.43 -14.38 -4.67
CA SER A 131 -11.78 -15.03 -5.82
C SER A 131 -12.62 -15.04 -7.09
N ALA A 132 -13.95 -14.97 -6.98
CA ALA A 132 -14.85 -14.84 -8.12
C ALA A 132 -14.61 -13.55 -8.92
N ASN A 133 -14.07 -12.51 -8.27
CA ASN A 133 -13.65 -11.25 -8.90
C ASN A 133 -12.17 -11.24 -9.27
N GLY A 134 -11.53 -12.41 -9.34
CA GLY A 134 -10.15 -12.58 -9.82
C GLY A 134 -9.06 -12.26 -8.79
N ILE A 135 -9.42 -12.01 -7.53
CA ILE A 135 -8.46 -11.80 -6.44
C ILE A 135 -7.89 -13.16 -6.02
N GLN A 136 -6.57 -13.31 -6.11
CA GLN A 136 -5.90 -14.59 -5.87
C GLN A 136 -5.15 -14.62 -4.55
N ARG A 137 -4.51 -13.51 -4.17
CA ARG A 137 -3.66 -13.48 -2.99
C ARG A 137 -3.53 -12.08 -2.41
N ILE A 138 -3.45 -12.03 -1.09
CA ILE A 138 -2.97 -10.86 -0.34
C ILE A 138 -1.58 -11.15 0.18
N SER A 139 -0.69 -10.17 0.08
CA SER A 139 0.67 -10.23 0.61
C SER A 139 1.04 -8.89 1.25
N ALA A 140 2.26 -8.74 1.76
CA ALA A 140 2.80 -7.46 2.19
C ALA A 140 4.26 -7.33 1.76
N GLY A 141 4.64 -6.12 1.36
CA GLY A 141 6.02 -5.73 1.11
C GLY A 141 6.79 -5.57 2.42
N ASN A 142 7.99 -6.14 2.48
CA ASN A 142 8.89 -5.98 3.62
C ASN A 142 10.36 -5.97 3.15
N TYR A 143 11.24 -5.48 4.02
CA TYR A 143 12.67 -5.35 3.75
C TYR A 143 13.50 -6.34 4.60
N GLY A 144 12.96 -7.55 4.81
CA GLY A 144 13.60 -8.61 5.60
C GLY A 144 13.71 -8.31 7.10
N GLY A 145 12.86 -7.42 7.62
CA GLY A 145 12.82 -7.06 9.05
C GLY A 145 13.98 -6.18 9.54
N LYS A 146 14.86 -5.72 8.65
CA LYS A 146 16.10 -5.01 9.01
C LYS A 146 16.05 -3.49 8.89
N LEU A 147 15.01 -2.94 8.28
CA LEU A 147 14.93 -1.52 7.93
C LEU A 147 13.98 -0.73 8.86
N GLY A 148 12.75 -1.22 9.03
CA GLY A 148 11.71 -0.55 9.80
C GLY A 148 11.55 -1.15 11.20
N PRO A 149 11.30 -0.31 12.23
CA PRO A 149 11.05 -0.78 13.60
C PRO A 149 9.65 -1.38 13.80
N PHE A 150 8.69 -1.06 12.92
CA PHE A 150 7.31 -1.55 12.98
C PHE A 150 7.10 -2.70 12.01
N HIS A 151 6.58 -3.83 12.52
CA HIS A 151 6.22 -5.00 11.72
C HIS A 151 4.71 -5.20 11.79
N PHE A 152 4.07 -5.29 10.62
CA PHE A 152 2.63 -5.44 10.45
C PHE A 152 2.33 -6.87 9.97
N HIS A 153 2.18 -7.80 10.91
CA HIS A 153 1.93 -9.20 10.59
C HIS A 153 0.47 -9.41 10.18
N LEU A 154 0.23 -9.71 8.89
CA LEU A 154 -1.13 -9.84 8.35
C LEU A 154 -1.98 -10.89 9.10
N GLN A 155 -1.36 -11.99 9.54
CA GLN A 155 -2.08 -13.02 10.31
C GLN A 155 -2.61 -12.48 11.64
N GLU A 156 -1.87 -11.60 12.32
CA GLU A 156 -2.29 -11.00 13.59
C GLU A 156 -3.35 -9.91 13.36
N ILE A 157 -3.18 -9.11 12.31
CA ILE A 157 -4.14 -8.06 11.93
C ILE A 157 -5.50 -8.65 11.55
N MET A 158 -5.50 -9.82 10.90
CA MET A 158 -6.71 -10.49 10.41
C MET A 158 -7.30 -11.51 11.38
N ALA A 159 -6.72 -11.69 12.57
CA ALA A 159 -7.24 -12.59 13.59
C ALA A 159 -8.58 -12.13 14.20
#